data_AF-A0A1H8LN95-F1
#
_entry.id   AF-A0A1H8LN95-F1
#
_cell.length_a   1.000
_cell.length_b   1.000
_cell.length_c   1.000
_cell.angle_alpha   90.00
_cell.angle_beta   90.00
_cell.angle_gamma   90.00
#
_symmetry.space_group_name_H-M   'P 1'
#
loop_
_entity.id
_entity.type
_entity.pdbx_description
1 polymer ?
#
loop_
_entity_poly.entity_id
_entity_poly.type
_entity_poly.pdbx_seq_one_letter_code
_entity_poly.pdbx_strand_id
1 'polypeptide(L)' 'MVARVAQGAGNREIAAGLVVSVKTVEAALTRAYRKLGARSRVEVTRIVMARPTA' A
#
# COMPACT_ATOMS: atom_id res chain seq x y z
N MET A 1 4.78 -1.02 3.91
CA MET A 1 4.29 -0.65 2.56
C MET A 1 2.84 -0.16 2.60
N VAL A 2 1.88 -1.00 3.02
CA VAL A 2 0.44 -0.66 3.05
C VAL A 2 0.14 0.58 3.91
N ALA A 3 0.80 0.73 5.07
CA ALA A 3 0.66 1.93 5.90
C ALA A 3 1.14 3.23 5.20
N ARG A 4 2.19 3.17 4.36
CA ARG A 4 2.65 4.35 3.59
C ARG A 4 1.68 4.73 2.48
N VAL A 5 1.02 3.74 1.86
CA VAL A 5 -0.08 4.02 0.92
C VAL A 5 -1.25 4.68 1.63
N ALA A 6 -1.59 4.22 2.84
CA ALA A 6 -2.64 4.83 3.66
C ALA A 6 -2.33 6.29 4.06
N GLN A 7 -1.05 6.63 4.19
CA GLN A 7 -0.57 8.00 4.42
C GLN A 7 -0.47 8.83 3.12
N GLY A 8 -0.82 8.28 1.96
CA GLY A 8 -0.82 8.98 0.68
C GLY A 8 0.45 8.84 -0.16
N ALA A 9 1.49 8.15 0.32
CA ALA A 9 2.77 8.01 -0.40
C ALA A 9 2.63 7.24 -1.73
N GLY A 10 3.14 7.80 -2.82
CA GLY A 10 3.16 7.20 -4.15
C GLY A 10 4.11 5.99 -4.23
N ASN A 11 3.92 5.13 -5.23
CA ASN A 11 4.73 3.91 -5.38
C ASN A 11 6.23 4.21 -5.51
N ARG A 12 6.59 5.34 -6.13
CA ARG A 12 7.98 5.81 -6.26
C ARG A 12 8.59 6.24 -4.92
N GLU A 13 7.85 6.94 -4.09
CA GLU A 13 8.31 7.37 -2.75
C GLU A 13 8.47 6.17 -1.83
N ILE A 14 7.54 5.21 -1.92
CA ILE A 14 7.62 3.93 -1.20
C ILE A 14 8.84 3.15 -1.67
N ALA A 15 9.09 3.07 -2.97
CA ALA A 15 10.24 2.40 -3.56
C ALA A 15 11.56 3.02 -3.07
N ALA A 16 11.68 4.35 -3.14
CA ALA A 16 12.83 5.10 -2.64
C ALA A 16 13.05 4.88 -1.14
N GLY A 17 12.00 5.04 -0.33
CA GLY A 17 12.07 4.89 1.12
C GLY A 17 12.18 3.45 1.63
N LEU A 18 12.17 2.44 0.75
CA LEU A 18 12.41 1.03 1.06
C LEU A 18 13.60 0.46 0.28
N VAL A 19 14.26 1.28 -0.56
CA VAL A 19 15.38 0.89 -1.43
C VAL A 19 15.04 -0.33 -2.31
N VAL A 20 13.84 -0.34 -2.89
CA VAL A 20 13.36 -1.40 -3.79
C VAL A 20 12.89 -0.81 -5.12
N SER A 21 12.73 -1.66 -6.14
CA SER A 21 12.15 -1.23 -7.41
C SER A 21 10.67 -0.88 -7.27
N VAL A 22 10.17 0.06 -8.09
CA VAL A 22 8.73 0.37 -8.18
C VAL A 22 7.91 -0.88 -8.54
N LYS A 23 8.44 -1.75 -9.41
CA LYS A 23 7.79 -3.00 -9.80
C LYS A 23 7.61 -3.96 -8.62
N THR A 24 8.58 -3.98 -7.69
CA THR A 24 8.47 -4.72 -6.43
C THR A 24 7.35 -4.16 -5.56
N VAL A 25 7.22 -2.82 -5.50
CA VAL A 25 6.13 -2.14 -4.78
C VAL A 25 4.78 -2.53 -5.38
N GLU A 26 4.63 -2.45 -6.70
CA GLU A 26 3.40 -2.82 -7.40
C GLU A 26 3.01 -4.29 -7.13
N ALA A 27 3.95 -5.22 -7.26
CA ALA A 27 3.69 -6.63 -7.01
C ALA A 27 3.26 -6.90 -5.55
N ALA A 28 3.88 -6.22 -4.59
CA ALA A 28 3.52 -6.31 -3.18
C ALA A 28 2.16 -5.69 -2.88
N LEU A 29 1.82 -4.55 -3.49
CA LEU A 29 0.51 -3.92 -3.36
C LEU A 29 -0.59 -4.76 -3.98
N THR A 30 -0.40 -5.34 -5.17
CA THR A 30 -1.38 -6.25 -5.79
C THR A 30 -1.72 -7.43 -4.86
N ARG A 31 -0.70 -8.04 -4.24
CA ARG A 31 -0.90 -9.12 -3.26
C ARG A 31 -1.64 -8.62 -2.00
N ALA A 32 -1.26 -7.44 -1.50
CA ALA A 32 -1.90 -6.84 -0.34
C ALA A 32 -3.37 -6.49 -0.60
N TYR A 33 -3.67 -5.91 -1.76
CA TYR A 33 -5.02 -5.53 -2.16
C TYR A 33 -5.92 -6.75 -2.27
N ARG A 34 -5.42 -7.82 -2.92
CA ARG A 34 -6.13 -9.10 -2.99
C ARG A 34 -6.39 -9.71 -1.61
N LYS A 35 -5.42 -9.64 -0.69
CA LYS A 35 -5.57 -10.15 0.69
C LYS A 35 -6.56 -9.31 1.53
N LEU A 36 -6.63 -8.01 1.26
CA LEU A 36 -7.54 -7.07 1.93
C LEU A 36 -8.93 -6.99 1.28
N GLY A 37 -9.13 -7.66 0.13
CA GLY A 37 -10.37 -7.56 -0.64
C GLY A 37 -10.60 -6.20 -1.31
N ALA A 38 -9.56 -5.37 -1.39
CA ALA A 38 -9.68 -4.01 -1.88
C ALA A 38 -9.46 -3.93 -3.39
N ARG A 39 -10.30 -3.15 -4.07
CA ARG A 39 -10.27 -2.94 -5.52
C ARG A 39 -9.65 -1.61 -5.93
N SER A 40 -9.42 -0.71 -4.96
CA SER A 40 -8.80 0.59 -5.23
C SER A 40 -7.86 1.03 -4.12
N ARG A 41 -6.92 1.94 -4.46
CA ARG A 41 -6.02 2.59 -3.50
C ARG A 41 -6.80 3.29 -2.38
N VAL A 42 -7.91 3.94 -2.72
CA VAL A 42 -8.78 4.63 -1.75
C VAL A 42 -9.41 3.63 -0.79
N GLU A 43 -9.87 2.49 -1.28
CA GLU A 43 -10.45 1.42 -0.46
C GLU A 43 -9.41 0.81 0.48
N VAL A 44 -8.17 0.64 0.02
CA VAL A 44 -7.05 0.18 0.87
C VAL A 44 -6.76 1.19 1.97
N THR A 45 -6.64 2.48 1.62
CA THR A 45 -6.45 3.55 2.60
C THR A 45 -7.58 3.54 3.63
N ARG A 46 -8.84 3.39 3.18
CA ARG A 46 -10.01 3.32 4.06
C ARG A 46 -9.97 2.11 4.98
N ILE A 47 -9.67 0.91 4.47
CA ILE A 47 -9.57 -0.33 5.25
C ILE A 47 -8.45 -0.23 6.30
N VAL A 48 -7.31 0.35 5.93
CA VAL A 48 -6.14 0.48 6.80
C VAL A 48 -6.33 1.60 7.83
N MET A 49 -7.02 2.69 7.48
CA MET A 49 -7.38 3.74 8.43
C MET A 49 -8.49 3.27 9.39
N ALA A 50 -9.42 2.42 8.91
CA ALA A 50 -10.51 1.86 9.72
C ALA A 50 -10.06 0.71 10.63
N ARG A 51 -8.96 0.03 10.28
CA ARG A 51 -8.28 -0.93 11.16
C ARG A 51 -7.06 -0.25 11.76
N PRO A 52 -7.15 0.35 12.96
CA PRO A 52 -5.94 0.80 13.63
C PRO A 52 -5.03 -0.43 13.78
N THR A 53 -3.91 -0.40 13.08
CA THR A 53 -2.76 -1.25 13.40
C THR A 53 -2.29 -0.84 14.78
N ALA A 54 -2.85 -1.50 15.79
CA ALA A 54 -2.27 -1.62 17.12
C ALA A 54 -0.96 -2.41 17.04
#